data_AF-A0A372JIY1-F1
#
_entry.id   AF-A0A372JIY1-F1
#
_cell.length_a   1.000
_cell.length_b   1.000
_cell.length_c   1.000
_cell.angle_alpha   90.00
_cell.angle_beta   90.00
_cell.angle_gamma   90.00
#
_symmetry.space_group_name_H-M   'P 1'
#
loop_
_entity.id
_entity.type
_entity.pdbx_description
1 polymer ?
#
loop_
_entity_poly.entity_id
_entity_poly.type
_entity_poly.pdbx_seq_one_letter_code
_entity_poly.pdbx_strand_id
1 'polypeptide(L)'
;MHGRSWNEIGAALGVTRQAAQQRYLAPHRRYAPEDLADELRTAMAAMKDVAVRHRNNYIGTEHVLWGLLAGDNSASRLLTGHVDDLRERLEARLTTGASQAAERIAWTPYARKAIAIAEEIADGRPITCADLLTGLSRVGRGVAATLLTETAAPIPT
;
A
#
# COMPACT_ATOMS: atom_id res chain seq x y z
N MET A 1 8.70 22.67 -34.99
CA MET A 1 8.13 22.84 -33.63
C MET A 1 8.88 21.90 -32.70
N HIS A 2 9.83 22.40 -31.91
CA HIS A 2 10.58 21.56 -30.97
C HIS A 2 9.83 21.53 -29.63
N GLY A 3 9.41 20.33 -29.22
CA GLY A 3 8.77 20.12 -27.92
C GLY A 3 9.77 20.33 -26.80
N ARG A 4 9.38 21.09 -25.76
CA ARG A 4 10.21 21.26 -24.56
C ARG A 4 10.29 19.94 -23.81
N SER A 5 11.49 19.61 -23.34
CA SER A 5 11.74 18.40 -22.55
C SER A 5 11.06 18.50 -21.18
N TRP A 6 10.72 17.34 -20.60
CA TRP A 6 10.17 17.24 -19.25
C TRP A 6 11.06 17.88 -18.17
N ASN A 7 12.38 17.94 -18.39
CA ASN A 7 13.31 18.63 -17.50
C ASN A 7 13.13 20.16 -17.53
N GLU A 8 12.91 20.73 -18.71
CA GLU A 8 12.70 22.17 -18.88
C GLU A 8 11.35 22.62 -18.30
N ILE A 9 10.32 21.78 -18.45
CA ILE A 9 9.00 22.03 -17.84
C ILE A 9 9.11 22.00 -16.31
N GLY A 10 9.81 21.01 -15.74
CA GLY A 10 10.02 20.92 -14.29
C GLY A 10 10.78 22.12 -13.71
N ALA A 11 11.82 22.58 -14.39
CA ALA A 11 12.56 23.77 -14.01
C ALA A 11 11.69 25.05 -14.04
N ALA A 12 10.86 25.21 -15.07
CA ALA A 12 9.96 26.37 -15.20
C ALA A 12 8.85 26.42 -14.14
N LEU A 13 8.43 25.27 -13.61
CA LEU A 13 7.43 25.15 -12.54
C LEU A 13 8.03 25.17 -11.12
N GLY A 14 9.35 25.34 -10.99
CA GLY A 14 10.05 25.32 -9.70
C GLY A 14 10.13 23.94 -9.04
N VAL A 15 9.87 22.86 -9.78
CA VAL A 15 9.88 21.48 -9.31
C VAL A 15 10.88 20.68 -10.14
N THR A 16 12.10 20.51 -9.63
CA THR A 16 13.06 19.60 -10.25
C THR A 16 12.57 18.15 -10.07
N ARG A 17 12.94 17.23 -10.99
CA ARG A 17 12.70 15.79 -10.82
C ARG A 17 13.21 15.28 -9.46
N GLN A 18 14.28 15.90 -8.96
CA GLN A 18 14.84 15.68 -7.65
C GLN A 18 13.97 16.23 -6.51
N ALA A 19 13.27 17.36 -6.66
CA ALA A 19 12.32 17.89 -5.68
C ALA A 19 11.04 17.04 -5.56
N ALA A 20 10.58 16.47 -6.68
CA ALA A 20 9.52 15.45 -6.66
C ALA A 20 10.00 14.22 -5.89
N GLN A 21 11.22 13.72 -6.16
CA GLN A 21 11.85 12.59 -5.47
C GLN A 21 12.16 12.87 -3.99
N GLN A 22 12.57 14.09 -3.63
CA GLN A 22 12.95 14.49 -2.27
C GLN A 22 11.75 14.53 -1.32
N ARG A 23 10.53 14.79 -1.82
CA ARG A 23 9.28 14.59 -1.07
C ARG A 23 8.96 13.11 -0.78
N TYR A 24 9.72 12.15 -1.34
CA TYR A 24 9.64 10.71 -1.01
C TYR A 24 10.66 10.27 0.05
N LEU A 25 11.50 11.17 0.59
CA LEU A 25 12.67 10.82 1.41
C LEU A 25 12.58 11.28 2.89
N ALA A 26 11.43 11.09 3.55
CA ALA A 26 11.16 11.19 5.02
C ALA A 26 10.62 12.56 5.54
N PRO A 27 9.87 12.62 6.68
CA PRO A 27 9.91 11.73 7.86
C PRO A 27 8.92 10.57 7.77
N HIS A 28 9.48 9.36 7.86
CA HIS A 28 8.74 8.13 8.08
C HIS A 28 8.33 8.09 9.55
N ARG A 29 7.03 8.19 9.83
CA ARG A 29 6.55 7.79 11.15
C ARG A 29 6.99 6.34 11.36
N ARG A 30 7.84 6.10 12.35
CA ARG A 30 8.18 4.74 12.78
C ARG A 30 7.05 4.32 13.69
N TYR A 31 6.20 3.42 13.21
CA TYR A 31 5.22 2.77 14.06
C TYR A 31 5.99 1.88 15.05
N ALA A 32 5.85 2.18 16.32
CA ALA A 32 6.31 1.32 17.38
C ALA A 32 5.39 0.08 17.43
N PRO A 33 5.85 -1.07 17.96
CA PRO A 33 5.03 -2.27 18.06
C PRO A 33 3.67 -2.04 18.73
N GLU A 34 3.61 -1.13 19.70
CA GLU A 34 2.40 -0.72 20.43
C GLU A 34 1.41 0.10 19.59
N ASP A 35 1.84 0.72 18.49
CA ASP A 35 0.96 1.46 17.57
C ASP A 35 0.14 0.52 16.67
N LEU A 36 0.51 -0.77 16.59
CA LEU A 36 -0.02 -1.74 15.64
C LEU A 36 -0.58 -2.95 16.37
N ALA A 37 -1.78 -3.40 16.00
CA ALA A 37 -2.29 -4.67 16.47
C ALA A 37 -1.42 -5.84 15.98
N ASP A 38 -1.37 -6.93 16.75
CA ASP A 38 -0.57 -8.12 16.45
C ASP A 38 -0.87 -8.70 15.06
N GLU A 39 -2.15 -8.75 14.69
CA GLU A 39 -2.60 -9.17 13.37
C GLU A 39 -2.04 -8.30 12.23
N LEU A 40 -1.94 -6.98 12.46
CA LEU A 40 -1.41 -6.05 11.46
C LEU A 40 0.11 -6.20 11.33
N ARG A 41 0.83 -6.46 12.42
CA ARG A 41 2.27 -6.75 12.36
C ARG A 41 2.55 -8.02 11.54
N THR A 42 1.75 -9.06 11.72
CA THR A 42 1.80 -10.28 10.90
C THR A 42 1.47 -9.99 9.44
N ALA A 43 0.42 -9.23 9.17
CA ALA A 43 0.05 -8.84 7.80
C ALA A 43 1.17 -8.04 7.13
N MET A 44 1.80 -7.08 7.82
CA MET A 44 2.91 -6.28 7.30
C MET A 44 4.16 -7.12 6.97
N ALA A 45 4.44 -8.17 7.75
CA ALA A 45 5.47 -9.13 7.39
C ALA A 45 5.15 -9.82 6.06
N ALA A 46 3.90 -10.26 5.87
CA ALA A 46 3.45 -10.82 4.59
C ALA A 46 3.51 -9.83 3.42
N MET A 47 3.21 -8.53 3.64
CA MET A 47 3.38 -7.47 2.63
C MET A 47 4.85 -7.37 2.17
N LYS A 48 5.77 -7.42 3.13
CA LYS A 48 7.21 -7.40 2.86
C LYS A 48 7.65 -8.65 2.11
N ASP A 49 7.20 -9.81 2.55
CA ASP A 49 7.59 -11.09 1.94
C ASP A 49 7.13 -11.19 0.49
N VAL A 50 5.90 -10.76 0.15
CA VAL A 50 5.44 -10.74 -1.24
C VAL A 50 6.22 -9.73 -2.10
N ALA A 51 6.53 -8.55 -1.57
CA ALA A 51 7.33 -7.56 -2.29
C ALA A 51 8.74 -8.08 -2.60
N VAL A 52 9.40 -8.71 -1.61
CA VAL A 52 10.73 -9.32 -1.79
C VAL A 52 10.69 -10.46 -2.79
N ARG A 53 9.72 -11.39 -2.66
CA ARG A 53 9.56 -12.52 -3.59
C ARG A 53 9.36 -12.06 -5.03
N HIS A 54 8.66 -10.95 -5.24
CA HIS A 54 8.47 -10.34 -6.56
C HIS A 54 9.53 -9.30 -6.92
N ARG A 55 10.67 -9.24 -6.23
CA ARG A 55 11.79 -8.35 -6.57
C ARG A 55 11.38 -6.87 -6.65
N ASN A 56 10.39 -6.49 -5.83
CA ASN A 56 9.92 -5.12 -5.68
C ASN A 56 10.63 -4.49 -4.47
N ASN A 57 11.24 -3.32 -4.67
CA ASN A 57 11.84 -2.52 -3.61
C ASN A 57 10.84 -1.51 -2.99
N TYR A 58 9.55 -1.80 -3.11
CA TYR A 58 8.49 -0.94 -2.60
C TYR A 58 7.26 -1.73 -2.10
N ILE A 59 6.51 -1.13 -1.17
CA ILE A 59 5.16 -1.58 -0.77
C ILE A 59 4.12 -0.72 -1.51
N GLY A 60 3.48 -1.33 -2.50
CA GLY A 60 2.33 -0.77 -3.21
C GLY A 60 1.01 -1.17 -2.57
N THR A 61 -0.09 -0.69 -3.11
CA THR A 61 -1.44 -1.05 -2.65
C THR A 61 -1.74 -2.54 -2.78
N GLU A 62 -1.18 -3.17 -3.82
CA GLU A 62 -1.24 -4.60 -4.10
C GLU A 62 -0.56 -5.43 -3.01
N HIS A 63 0.61 -5.00 -2.54
CA HIS A 63 1.30 -5.67 -1.44
C HIS A 63 0.54 -5.50 -0.13
N VAL A 64 -0.05 -4.32 0.13
CA VAL A 64 -0.91 -4.10 1.30
C VAL A 64 -2.11 -5.04 1.28
N LEU A 65 -2.87 -5.08 0.18
CA LEU A 65 -4.01 -5.98 0.05
C LEU A 65 -3.59 -7.44 0.21
N TRP A 66 -2.45 -7.85 -0.37
CA TRP A 66 -1.92 -9.20 -0.19
C TRP A 66 -1.71 -9.55 1.28
N GLY A 67 -1.08 -8.66 2.04
CA GLY A 67 -0.84 -8.86 3.48
C GLY A 67 -2.14 -8.97 4.28
N LEU A 68 -3.13 -8.12 3.98
CA LEU A 68 -4.45 -8.17 4.63
C LEU A 68 -5.19 -9.47 4.34
N LEU A 69 -5.00 -10.03 3.15
CA LEU A 69 -5.56 -11.31 2.75
C LEU A 69 -4.70 -12.50 3.18
N ALA A 70 -3.54 -12.35 3.82
CA ALA A 70 -2.60 -13.47 4.02
C ALA A 70 -3.01 -14.47 5.11
N GLY A 71 -3.96 -14.13 5.99
CA GLY A 71 -4.39 -14.99 7.09
C GLY A 71 -5.76 -14.58 7.64
N ASP A 72 -6.18 -15.23 8.72
CA ASP A 72 -7.38 -14.83 9.45
C ASP A 72 -7.09 -13.62 10.35
N ASN A 73 -7.72 -12.49 10.04
CA ASN A 73 -7.60 -11.23 10.75
C ASN A 73 -8.87 -10.39 10.56
N SER A 74 -8.94 -9.22 11.20
CA SER A 74 -10.12 -8.35 11.11
C SER A 74 -10.46 -7.91 9.68
N ALA A 75 -9.49 -7.73 8.76
CA ALA A 75 -9.77 -7.43 7.36
C ALA A 75 -10.33 -8.62 6.59
N SER A 76 -9.74 -9.81 6.73
CA SER A 76 -10.21 -11.01 6.03
C SER A 76 -11.63 -11.41 6.46
N ARG A 77 -12.01 -11.10 7.71
CA ARG A 77 -13.36 -11.29 8.24
C ARG A 77 -14.36 -10.28 7.71
N LEU A 78 -13.94 -9.04 7.42
CA LEU A 78 -14.79 -8.09 6.70
C LEU A 78 -15.00 -8.51 5.23
N LEU A 79 -13.98 -9.16 4.64
CA LEU A 79 -14.00 -9.65 3.26
C LEU A 79 -14.50 -11.11 3.15
N THR A 80 -15.19 -11.65 4.16
CA THR A 80 -15.67 -13.03 4.15
C THR A 80 -16.48 -13.32 2.87
N GLY A 81 -16.16 -14.43 2.21
CA GLY A 81 -16.75 -14.81 0.92
C GLY A 81 -16.08 -14.21 -0.32
N HIS A 82 -15.21 -13.20 -0.15
CA HIS A 82 -14.48 -12.55 -1.25
C HIS A 82 -12.97 -12.81 -1.22
N VAL A 83 -12.44 -13.38 -0.14
CA VAL A 83 -10.98 -13.55 0.06
C VAL A 83 -10.32 -14.34 -1.07
N ASP A 84 -10.89 -15.47 -1.48
CA ASP A 84 -10.23 -16.33 -2.48
C ASP A 84 -10.25 -15.72 -3.89
N ASP A 85 -11.39 -15.15 -4.32
CA ASP A 85 -11.50 -14.42 -5.59
C ASP A 85 -10.56 -13.19 -5.62
N LEU A 86 -10.47 -12.44 -4.52
CA LEU A 86 -9.54 -11.33 -4.39
C LEU A 86 -8.08 -11.78 -4.47
N ARG A 87 -7.71 -12.90 -3.82
CA ARG A 87 -6.35 -13.45 -3.89
C ARG A 87 -5.99 -13.85 -5.31
N GLU A 88 -6.85 -14.59 -5.99
CA GLU A 88 -6.63 -15.04 -7.38
C GLU A 88 -6.42 -13.84 -8.31
N ARG A 89 -7.31 -12.84 -8.26
CA ARG A 89 -7.22 -11.64 -9.10
C ARG A 89 -6.04 -10.75 -8.75
N LEU A 90 -5.62 -10.74 -7.48
CA LEU A 90 -4.46 -10.00 -7.02
C LEU A 90 -3.17 -10.64 -7.51
N GLU A 91 -3.07 -11.96 -7.44
CA GLU A 91 -1.91 -12.71 -7.94
C GLU A 91 -1.67 -12.44 -9.43
N ALA A 92 -2.73 -12.39 -10.24
CA ALA A 92 -2.65 -12.02 -11.65
C ALA A 92 -2.17 -10.58 -11.93
N ARG A 93 -2.20 -9.70 -10.93
CA ARG A 93 -1.78 -8.29 -11.04
C ARG A 93 -0.43 -7.99 -10.39
N LEU A 94 0.16 -8.95 -9.67
CA LEU A 94 1.48 -8.79 -9.08
C LEU A 94 2.55 -8.80 -10.16
N THR A 95 3.23 -7.68 -10.32
CA THR A 95 4.35 -7.55 -11.26
C THR A 95 5.67 -7.90 -10.58
N THR A 96 6.53 -8.61 -11.30
CA THR A 96 7.91 -8.85 -10.84
C THR A 96 8.81 -7.68 -11.22
N GLY A 97 9.40 -7.03 -10.24
CA GLY A 97 10.38 -5.97 -10.42
C GLY A 97 11.77 -6.48 -10.83
N ALA A 98 12.69 -5.54 -11.05
CA ALA A 98 14.08 -5.83 -11.42
C ALA A 98 15.07 -5.71 -10.24
N SER A 99 14.58 -5.52 -9.01
CA SER A 99 15.46 -5.31 -7.86
C SER A 99 16.18 -6.61 -7.48
N GLN A 100 17.51 -6.60 -7.46
CA GLN A 100 18.32 -7.72 -7.00
C GLN A 100 18.56 -7.69 -5.48
N ALA A 101 18.33 -6.54 -4.84
CA ALA A 101 18.51 -6.34 -3.41
C ALA A 101 17.35 -5.52 -2.84
N ALA A 102 16.30 -6.19 -2.36
CA ALA A 102 15.18 -5.55 -1.66
C ALA A 102 15.55 -5.13 -0.21
N GLU A 103 16.78 -4.64 0.02
CA GLU A 103 17.26 -4.26 1.36
C GLU A 103 16.58 -3.01 1.91
N ARG A 104 16.13 -2.11 1.02
CA ARG A 104 15.38 -0.91 1.38
C ARG A 104 14.05 -0.90 0.66
N ILE A 105 13.01 -1.31 1.37
CA ILE A 105 11.64 -1.30 0.86
C ILE A 105 10.96 -0.01 1.30
N ALA A 106 10.55 0.80 0.32
CA ALA A 106 9.82 2.05 0.57
C ALA A 106 8.31 1.87 0.37
N TRP A 107 7.50 2.47 1.22
CA TRP A 107 6.05 2.52 0.97
C TRP A 107 5.74 3.53 -0.13
N THR A 108 4.90 3.17 -1.10
CA THR A 108 4.42 4.10 -2.14
C THR A 108 3.51 5.19 -1.54
N PRO A 109 3.29 6.34 -2.22
CA PRO A 109 2.41 7.40 -1.70
C PRO A 109 1.01 6.93 -1.34
N TYR A 110 0.42 6.06 -2.17
CA TYR A 110 -0.93 5.53 -1.94
C TYR A 110 -0.96 4.54 -0.77
N ALA A 111 0.03 3.67 -0.64
CA ALA A 111 0.13 2.79 0.53
C ALA A 111 0.36 3.59 1.83
N ARG A 112 1.16 4.67 1.78
CA ARG A 112 1.32 5.60 2.92
C ARG A 112 0.03 6.33 3.27
N LYS A 113 -0.73 6.77 2.26
CA LYS A 113 -2.03 7.41 2.49
C LYS A 113 -3.00 6.43 3.15
N ALA A 114 -3.01 5.16 2.75
CA ALA A 114 -3.87 4.15 3.35
C ALA A 114 -3.61 3.98 4.85
N ILE A 115 -2.35 3.85 5.28
CA ILE A 115 -2.01 3.71 6.71
C ILE A 115 -2.25 5.00 7.50
N ALA A 116 -2.08 6.18 6.90
CA ALA A 116 -2.42 7.44 7.56
C ALA A 116 -3.93 7.55 7.84
N ILE A 117 -4.77 7.15 6.89
CA ILE A 117 -6.22 7.09 7.11
C ILE A 117 -6.57 6.02 8.17
N ALA A 118 -5.88 4.87 8.14
CA ALA A 118 -6.07 3.82 9.13
C ALA A 118 -5.73 4.31 10.55
N GLU A 119 -4.69 5.13 10.68
CA GLU A 119 -4.32 5.77 11.94
C GLU A 119 -5.40 6.75 12.44
N GLU A 120 -5.95 7.58 11.55
CA GLU A 120 -7.07 8.47 11.88
C GLU A 120 -8.31 7.68 12.35
N ILE A 121 -8.61 6.53 11.73
CA ILE A 121 -9.71 5.64 12.13
C ILE A 121 -9.41 4.96 13.47
N ALA A 122 -8.14 4.63 13.71
CA ALA A 122 -7.72 4.03 14.96
C ALA A 122 -7.86 5.00 16.14
N ASP A 123 -7.77 6.33 15.95
CA ASP A 123 -8.04 7.31 17.01
C ASP A 123 -7.30 7.00 18.34
N GLY A 124 -6.00 6.73 18.22
CA GLY A 124 -5.11 6.51 19.38
C GLY A 124 -5.09 5.08 19.95
N ARG A 125 -5.96 4.15 19.52
CA ARG A 125 -5.75 2.70 19.76
C ARG A 125 -4.79 2.12 18.70
N PRO A 126 -4.26 0.90 18.91
CA PRO A 126 -3.46 0.23 17.90
C PRO A 126 -4.23 0.03 16.59
N ILE A 127 -3.55 0.26 15.46
CA ILE A 127 -4.11 0.11 14.12
C ILE A 127 -4.32 -1.38 13.82
N THR A 128 -5.51 -1.73 13.33
CA THR A 128 -5.90 -3.10 12.97
C THR A 128 -5.83 -3.33 11.45
N CYS A 129 -5.96 -4.59 11.04
CA CYS A 129 -6.09 -4.91 9.61
C CYS A 129 -7.36 -4.27 9.01
N ALA A 130 -8.47 -4.24 9.75
CA ALA A 130 -9.73 -3.62 9.32
C ALA A 130 -9.60 -2.10 9.10
N ASP A 131 -8.88 -1.40 9.97
CA ASP A 131 -8.59 0.03 9.79
C ASP A 131 -7.79 0.25 8.51
N LEU A 132 -6.78 -0.60 8.27
CA LEU A 132 -5.95 -0.50 7.08
C LEU A 132 -6.71 -0.86 5.80
N LEU A 133 -7.61 -1.84 5.83
CA LEU A 133 -8.51 -2.15 4.72
C LEU A 133 -9.41 -0.94 4.40
N THR A 134 -9.98 -0.33 5.43
CA THR A 134 -10.83 0.86 5.30
C THR A 134 -10.03 2.03 4.74
N GLY A 135 -8.83 2.28 5.27
CA GLY A 135 -7.91 3.29 4.74
C GLY A 135 -7.53 3.03 3.29
N LEU A 136 -7.24 1.78 2.93
CA LEU A 136 -6.88 1.36 1.57
C LEU A 136 -8.00 1.63 0.57
N SER A 137 -9.25 1.37 0.95
CA SER A 137 -10.42 1.67 0.10
C SER A 137 -10.61 3.17 -0.14
N ARG A 138 -10.44 4.00 0.90
CA ARG A 138 -10.63 5.46 0.86
C ARG A 138 -9.54 6.17 0.04
N VAL A 139 -8.43 5.49 -0.27
CA VAL A 139 -7.44 6.01 -1.23
C VAL A 139 -8.05 6.13 -2.63
N GLY A 140 -8.95 5.21 -3.04
CA GLY A 140 -9.68 5.25 -4.31
C GLY A 140 -8.81 5.15 -5.57
N ARG A 141 -7.55 4.70 -5.42
CA ARG A 141 -6.54 4.57 -6.49
C ARG A 141 -5.62 3.38 -6.24
N GLY A 142 -5.07 2.83 -7.31
CA GLY A 142 -4.14 1.70 -7.28
C GLY A 142 -4.83 0.35 -7.44
N VAL A 143 -4.02 -0.72 -7.52
CA VAL A 143 -4.47 -2.09 -7.79
C VAL A 143 -5.52 -2.55 -6.77
N ALA A 144 -5.31 -2.25 -5.48
CA ALA A 144 -6.25 -2.68 -4.44
C ALA A 144 -7.63 -2.04 -4.59
N ALA A 145 -7.70 -0.73 -4.87
CA ALA A 145 -8.97 -0.04 -5.05
C ALA A 145 -9.75 -0.59 -6.26
N THR A 146 -9.04 -0.87 -7.36
CA THR A 146 -9.63 -1.51 -8.53
C THR A 146 -10.21 -2.88 -8.19
N LEU A 147 -9.43 -3.73 -7.51
CA LEU A 147 -9.86 -5.08 -7.14
C LEU A 147 -11.06 -5.09 -6.19
N LEU A 148 -11.01 -4.29 -5.13
CA LEU A 148 -12.09 -4.18 -4.16
C LEU A 148 -13.40 -3.69 -4.81
N THR A 149 -13.30 -2.84 -5.84
CA THR A 149 -14.45 -2.38 -6.62
C THR A 149 -14.98 -3.47 -7.54
N GLU A 150 -14.09 -4.17 -8.26
CA GLU A 150 -14.46 -5.25 -9.20
C GLU A 150 -15.15 -6.44 -8.52
N THR A 151 -14.76 -6.76 -7.29
CA THR A 151 -15.32 -7.89 -6.53
C THR A 151 -16.55 -7.51 -5.70
N ALA A 152 -16.98 -6.23 -5.79
CA ALA A 152 -18.07 -5.67 -4.98
C ALA A 152 -17.94 -6.00 -3.49
N ALA A 153 -16.69 -6.10 -2.99
CA ALA A 153 -16.43 -6.49 -1.62
C ALA A 153 -17.04 -5.44 -0.67
N PRO A 154 -17.69 -5.86 0.42
CA PRO A 154 -18.21 -4.93 1.41
C PRO A 154 -17.03 -4.25 2.10
N ILE A 155 -16.95 -2.92 1.98
CA ILE A 155 -15.95 -2.10 2.65
C ILE A 155 -16.69 -1.20 3.64
N PRO A 156 -16.23 -1.10 4.89
CA PRO A 156 -16.77 -0.12 5.83
C PRO A 156 -16.64 1.30 5.27
N THR A 157 -17.74 2.05 5.26
CA THR A 157 -17.75 3.48 4.88
C THR A 157 -17.23 4.35 6.00
#